data_AF-A0A645C5G7-F1
#
_entry.id   AF-A0A645C5G7-F1
#
_cell.length_a   1.000
_cell.length_b   1.000
_cell.length_c   1.000
_cell.angle_alpha   90.00
_cell.angle_beta   90.00
_cell.angle_gamma   90.00
#
_symmetry.space_group_name_H-M   'P 1'
#
loop_
_entity.id
_entity.type
_entity.pdbx_description
1 polymer ?
#
loop_
_entity_poly.entity_id
_entity_poly.type
_entity_poly.pdbx_seq_one_letter_code
_entity_poly.pdbx_strand_id
1 'polypeptide(L)'
;MALFNEDITYHVNPTGKFVIGGPHGDTGLTGRKIIVDTYGGKGAHGGGAFSGKDPSKVDRSAAYAARHIAKNLVAAGVSDEVLVQVSYAIGVARPINIYVNTYGRSNVKMTDGDIARKVDELFDLRPKAIEDRLKLRNPIYSETAAYGHMGREPQMVTKHFHSRYLSDKVMEVELFTWEKLDYVDKIKAAFGL
;
A
#
# COMPACT_ATOMS: atom_id res chain seq x y z
N MET A 1 21.84 -22.46 -9.38
CA MET A 1 21.69 -22.50 -7.91
C MET A 1 20.35 -23.15 -7.61
N ALA A 2 20.32 -24.21 -6.81
CA ALA A 2 19.05 -24.77 -6.35
C ALA A 2 18.41 -23.80 -5.34
N LEU A 3 17.10 -23.55 -5.45
CA LEU A 3 16.34 -22.70 -4.51
C LEU A 3 16.32 -23.27 -3.09
N PHE A 4 16.49 -24.59 -2.97
CA PHE A 4 16.63 -25.31 -1.71
C PHE A 4 17.94 -26.09 -1.72
N ASN A 5 18.67 -26.07 -0.61
CA ASN A 5 19.93 -26.77 -0.42
C ASN A 5 20.02 -27.36 0.99
N GLU A 6 21.11 -28.08 1.27
CA GLU A 6 21.33 -28.75 2.56
C GLU A 6 21.67 -27.77 3.70
N ASP A 7 21.94 -26.50 3.39
CA ASP A 7 22.27 -25.46 4.37
C ASP A 7 21.02 -24.80 4.99
N ILE A 8 19.81 -25.15 4.54
CA ILE A 8 18.56 -24.58 5.06
C ILE A 8 18.09 -25.35 6.29
N THR A 9 18.01 -24.66 7.41
CA THR A 9 17.34 -25.17 8.60
C THR A 9 15.82 -24.92 8.53
N TYR A 10 15.03 -25.98 8.57
CA TYR A 10 13.57 -25.90 8.58
C TYR A 10 13.00 -26.10 9.99
N HIS A 11 12.33 -25.08 10.51
CA HIS A 11 11.58 -25.18 11.77
C HIS A 11 10.09 -25.37 11.47
N VAL A 12 9.62 -26.63 11.52
CA VAL A 12 8.19 -26.97 11.34
C VAL A 12 7.59 -27.29 12.72
N ASN A 13 6.64 -26.45 13.15
CA ASN A 13 6.02 -26.52 14.48
C ASN A 13 7.05 -26.77 15.60
N PRO A 14 8.02 -25.86 15.81
CA PRO A 14 9.14 -26.08 16.73
C PRO A 14 8.71 -26.26 18.19
N THR A 15 7.47 -25.86 18.55
CA THR A 15 6.88 -26.05 19.88
C THR A 15 6.17 -27.41 20.04
N GLY A 16 6.20 -28.27 19.02
CA GLY A 16 5.53 -29.57 19.01
C GLY A 16 4.10 -29.49 18.47
N LYS A 17 3.12 -30.00 19.22
CA LYS A 17 1.73 -30.08 18.75
C LYS A 17 1.06 -28.71 18.82
N PHE A 18 0.43 -28.28 17.73
CA PHE A 18 -0.36 -27.06 17.65
C PHE A 18 -1.83 -27.39 17.37
N VAL A 19 -2.56 -27.76 18.42
CA VAL A 19 -3.97 -28.23 18.32
C VAL A 19 -4.97 -27.12 18.65
N ILE A 20 -4.68 -26.33 19.69
CA ILE A 20 -5.52 -25.20 20.10
C ILE A 20 -5.03 -23.95 19.39
N GLY A 21 -5.91 -23.23 18.70
CA GLY A 21 -5.57 -22.00 17.98
C GLY A 21 -6.75 -21.06 17.81
N GLY A 22 -6.55 -20.00 17.02
CA GLY A 22 -7.55 -18.96 16.80
C GLY A 22 -7.85 -18.14 18.06
N PRO A 23 -9.01 -17.45 18.12
CA PRO A 23 -9.38 -16.58 19.24
C PRO A 23 -9.47 -17.27 20.60
N HIS A 24 -9.60 -18.60 20.62
CA HIS A 24 -9.60 -19.38 21.86
C HIS A 24 -8.20 -19.44 22.51
N GLY A 25 -7.14 -19.40 21.70
CA GLY A 25 -5.75 -19.47 22.17
C GLY A 25 -5.08 -18.11 22.38
N ASP A 26 -5.43 -17.10 21.58
CA ASP A 26 -4.88 -15.74 21.69
C ASP A 26 -5.91 -14.68 21.25
N THR A 27 -5.95 -13.56 21.97
CA THR A 27 -6.87 -12.46 21.68
C THR A 27 -6.34 -11.61 20.53
N GLY A 28 -7.06 -11.63 19.41
CA GLY A 28 -6.77 -10.77 18.26
C GLY A 28 -7.39 -9.38 18.37
N LEU A 29 -6.65 -8.34 17.98
CA LEU A 29 -7.18 -6.99 17.83
C LEU A 29 -6.82 -6.41 16.45
N THR A 30 -7.73 -5.60 15.89
CA THR A 30 -7.49 -4.86 14.65
C THR A 30 -6.25 -3.97 14.76
N GLY A 31 -5.41 -3.96 13.73
CA GLY A 31 -4.22 -3.11 13.69
C GLY A 31 -3.02 -3.64 14.49
N ARG A 32 -3.00 -4.92 14.87
CA ARG A 32 -1.86 -5.56 15.55
C ARG A 32 -0.93 -6.35 14.62
N LYS A 33 -1.01 -6.10 13.31
CA LYS A 33 -0.20 -6.73 12.26
C LYS A 33 0.27 -5.74 11.17
N ILE A 34 0.38 -4.46 11.51
CA ILE A 34 0.69 -3.36 10.55
C ILE A 34 1.99 -3.55 9.75
N ILE A 35 3.00 -4.22 10.31
CA ILE A 35 4.25 -4.54 9.58
C ILE A 35 4.05 -5.71 8.60
N VAL A 36 3.21 -6.69 8.96
CA VAL A 36 2.79 -7.78 8.05
C VAL A 36 1.93 -7.23 6.92
N ASP A 37 1.07 -6.24 7.22
CA ASP A 37 0.19 -5.59 6.23
C ASP A 37 0.97 -4.80 5.17
N THR A 38 2.22 -4.41 5.45
CA THR A 38 3.02 -3.49 4.63
C THR A 38 4.24 -4.16 4.00
N TYR A 39 5.44 -3.94 4.54
CA TYR A 39 6.71 -4.20 3.88
C TYR A 39 7.60 -5.18 4.65
N GLY A 40 7.05 -5.91 5.64
CA GLY A 40 7.80 -6.95 6.37
C GLY A 40 9.05 -6.43 7.09
N GLY A 41 9.09 -5.16 7.48
CA GLY A 41 10.23 -4.51 8.14
C GLY A 41 11.26 -3.87 7.20
N LYS A 42 11.13 -4.04 5.88
CA LYS A 42 12.03 -3.40 4.90
C LYS A 42 11.70 -1.92 4.66
N GLY A 43 10.43 -1.53 4.76
CA GLY A 43 9.97 -0.15 4.59
C GLY A 43 9.68 0.54 5.93
N ALA A 44 9.66 1.87 5.92
CA ALA A 44 9.25 2.66 7.09
C ALA A 44 7.74 2.57 7.33
N HIS A 45 7.31 2.79 8.58
CA HIS A 45 5.90 2.74 8.97
C HIS A 45 5.51 3.92 9.85
N GLY A 46 4.42 4.62 9.53
CA GLY A 46 3.94 5.81 10.24
C GLY A 46 3.12 5.54 11.51
N GLY A 47 2.76 4.27 11.76
CA GLY A 47 2.07 3.79 12.97
C GLY A 47 0.57 3.56 12.82
N GLY A 48 -0.07 4.17 11.81
CA GLY A 48 -1.50 4.00 11.55
C GLY A 48 -1.86 2.61 11.04
N ALA A 49 -2.88 1.98 11.63
CA ALA A 49 -3.47 0.74 11.10
C ALA A 49 -4.40 0.99 9.90
N PHE A 50 -4.62 -0.02 9.05
CA PHE A 50 -5.50 0.10 7.88
C PHE A 50 -6.92 -0.38 8.14
N SER A 51 -7.12 -1.64 8.50
CA SER A 51 -8.43 -2.30 8.64
C SER A 51 -9.39 -1.56 9.58
N GLY A 52 -10.68 -1.52 9.22
CA GLY A 52 -11.73 -0.81 9.97
C GLY A 52 -11.88 0.70 9.68
N LYS A 53 -11.03 1.29 8.83
CA LYS A 53 -11.08 2.72 8.49
C LYS A 53 -11.64 2.94 7.08
N ASP A 54 -12.57 3.87 6.90
CA ASP A 54 -12.96 4.32 5.54
C ASP A 54 -11.86 5.22 4.94
N PRO A 55 -11.88 5.52 3.62
CA PRO A 55 -10.72 6.10 2.94
C PRO A 55 -10.50 7.59 3.22
N SER A 56 -11.39 8.26 3.96
CA SER A 56 -11.11 9.61 4.46
C SER A 56 -10.02 9.63 5.54
N LYS A 57 -9.65 8.46 6.08
CA LYS A 57 -8.61 8.31 7.09
C LYS A 57 -7.27 8.14 6.38
N VAL A 58 -6.46 9.19 6.43
CA VAL A 58 -5.15 9.27 5.74
C VAL A 58 -4.19 8.16 6.12
N ASP A 59 -4.31 7.57 7.32
CA ASP A 59 -3.57 6.37 7.71
C ASP A 59 -3.64 5.25 6.67
N ARG A 60 -4.79 5.09 6.01
CA ARG A 60 -4.98 4.12 4.92
C ARG A 60 -4.75 4.76 3.55
N SER A 61 -5.50 5.80 3.23
CA SER A 61 -5.53 6.34 1.87
C SER A 61 -4.19 6.94 1.46
N ALA A 62 -3.51 7.67 2.34
CA ALA A 62 -2.21 8.24 2.04
C ALA A 62 -1.10 7.19 2.01
N ALA A 63 -1.18 6.12 2.80
CA ALA A 63 -0.27 4.98 2.69
C ALA A 63 -0.41 4.26 1.34
N TYR A 64 -1.64 4.09 0.85
CA TYR A 64 -1.89 3.55 -0.50
C TYR A 64 -1.38 4.49 -1.58
N ALA A 65 -1.58 5.80 -1.44
CA ALA A 65 -1.05 6.80 -2.36
C ALA A 65 0.48 6.78 -2.40
N ALA A 66 1.15 6.68 -1.26
CA ALA A 66 2.60 6.59 -1.18
C ALA A 66 3.13 5.32 -1.86
N ARG A 67 2.45 4.17 -1.67
CA ARG A 67 2.76 2.94 -2.41
C ARG A 67 2.61 3.13 -3.92
N HIS A 68 1.50 3.71 -4.36
CA HIS A 68 1.22 3.96 -5.77
C HIS A 68 2.30 4.83 -6.41
N ILE A 69 2.69 5.92 -5.74
CA ILE A 69 3.77 6.80 -6.19
C ILE A 69 5.09 6.05 -6.27
N ALA A 70 5.53 5.40 -5.17
CA ALA A 70 6.80 4.68 -5.12
C ALA A 70 6.89 3.61 -6.21
N LYS A 71 5.82 2.82 -6.40
CA LYS A 71 5.75 1.78 -7.42
C LYS A 71 5.86 2.35 -8.84
N ASN A 72 5.17 3.45 -9.12
CA ASN A 72 5.22 4.09 -10.44
C ASN A 72 6.57 4.77 -10.71
N LEU A 73 7.21 5.38 -9.70
CA LEU A 73 8.55 5.95 -9.84
C LEU A 73 9.58 4.88 -10.21
N VAL A 74 9.55 3.73 -9.53
CA VAL A 74 10.46 2.61 -9.84
C VAL A 74 10.16 2.05 -11.22
N ALA A 75 8.90 1.79 -11.56
CA ALA A 75 8.51 1.27 -12.87
C ALA A 75 8.82 2.23 -14.04
N ALA A 76 8.81 3.55 -13.78
CA ALA A 76 9.22 4.55 -14.76
C ALA A 76 10.74 4.65 -14.96
N GLY A 77 11.52 4.01 -14.08
CA GLY A 77 12.98 4.05 -14.13
C GLY A 77 13.60 5.24 -13.39
N VAL A 78 12.86 5.94 -12.53
CA VAL A 78 13.41 7.08 -11.76
C VAL A 78 14.45 6.62 -10.73
N SER A 79 14.23 5.47 -10.10
CA SER A 79 15.13 4.87 -9.10
C SER A 79 14.90 3.37 -9.00
N ASP A 80 15.92 2.59 -8.63
CA ASP A 80 15.77 1.15 -8.40
C ASP A 80 15.14 0.82 -7.03
N GLU A 81 15.29 1.73 -6.06
CA GLU A 81 14.64 1.68 -4.74
C GLU A 81 14.17 3.07 -4.35
N VAL A 82 12.98 3.19 -3.77
CA VAL A 82 12.49 4.49 -3.28
C VAL A 82 11.58 4.31 -2.08
N LEU A 83 11.78 5.18 -1.08
CA LEU A 83 10.83 5.41 0.00
C LEU A 83 10.11 6.74 -0.26
N VAL A 84 8.77 6.72 -0.15
CA VAL A 84 7.94 7.92 -0.17
C VAL A 84 7.22 8.01 1.17
N GLN A 85 7.34 9.16 1.83
CA GLN A 85 6.67 9.46 3.09
C GLN A 85 5.84 10.74 2.93
N VAL A 86 4.64 10.71 3.50
CA VAL A 86 3.72 11.85 3.53
C VAL A 86 3.23 12.07 4.96
N SER A 87 2.95 13.32 5.32
CA SER A 87 2.40 13.67 6.63
C SER A 87 1.34 14.76 6.52
N TYR A 88 0.38 14.75 7.44
CA TYR A 88 -0.77 15.65 7.44
C TYR A 88 -0.95 16.26 8.84
N ALA A 89 -1.42 17.50 8.88
CA ALA A 89 -1.96 18.11 10.08
C ALA A 89 -3.49 17.92 10.10
N ILE A 90 -4.07 17.68 11.27
CA ILE A 90 -5.52 17.51 11.41
C ILE A 90 -6.26 18.74 10.88
N GLY A 91 -7.27 18.53 10.02
CA GLY A 91 -8.03 19.60 9.39
C GLY A 91 -7.37 20.28 8.18
N VAL A 92 -6.12 19.92 7.83
CA VAL A 92 -5.41 20.49 6.67
C VAL A 92 -5.44 19.49 5.51
N ALA A 93 -5.97 19.92 4.36
CA ALA A 93 -6.15 19.03 3.21
C ALA A 93 -4.83 18.71 2.48
N ARG A 94 -3.92 19.68 2.33
CA ARG A 94 -2.62 19.42 1.71
C ARG A 94 -1.67 18.76 2.72
N PRO A 95 -0.80 17.84 2.27
CA PRO A 95 0.24 17.30 3.15
C PRO A 95 1.17 18.43 3.62
N ILE A 96 1.65 18.34 4.86
CA ILE A 96 2.62 19.29 5.42
C ILE A 96 4.05 18.97 4.97
N ASN A 97 4.30 17.73 4.56
CA ASN A 97 5.59 17.27 4.04
C ASN A 97 5.41 16.08 3.10
N ILE A 98 6.20 16.07 2.02
CA ILE A 98 6.43 14.94 1.14
C ILE A 98 7.94 14.70 1.14
N TYR A 99 8.35 13.56 1.65
CA TYR A 99 9.75 13.15 1.72
C TYR A 99 9.99 11.96 0.81
N VAL A 100 11.07 12.04 0.03
CA VAL A 100 11.54 10.97 -0.84
C VAL A 100 12.95 10.58 -0.40
N ASN A 101 13.26 9.29 -0.45
CA ASN A 101 14.61 8.79 -0.25
C ASN A 101 14.88 7.67 -1.27
N THR A 102 15.86 7.87 -2.14
CA THR A 102 16.24 6.89 -3.16
C THR A 102 17.35 5.94 -2.71
N TYR A 103 17.86 6.11 -1.48
CA TYR A 103 18.98 5.36 -0.91
C TYR A 103 20.23 5.37 -1.80
N GLY A 104 20.43 6.46 -2.56
CA GLY A 104 21.54 6.59 -3.51
C GLY A 104 21.39 5.75 -4.78
N ARG A 105 20.19 5.25 -5.09
CA ARG A 105 19.88 4.44 -6.29
C ARG A 105 19.04 5.18 -7.34
N SER A 106 19.03 6.51 -7.27
CA SER A 106 18.41 7.35 -8.29
C SER A 106 19.11 7.18 -9.64
N ASN A 107 18.31 7.00 -10.70
CA ASN A 107 18.78 6.92 -12.08
C ASN A 107 18.68 8.28 -12.80
N VAL A 108 18.18 9.32 -12.11
CA VAL A 108 18.04 10.68 -12.64
C VAL A 108 19.01 11.65 -11.96
N LYS A 109 19.44 12.68 -12.70
CA LYS A 109 20.31 13.76 -12.17
C LYS A 109 19.53 14.79 -11.35
N MET A 110 18.82 14.32 -10.32
CA MET A 110 17.98 15.12 -9.43
C MET A 110 18.26 14.70 -7.98
N THR A 111 18.20 15.65 -7.04
CA THR A 111 18.27 15.30 -5.62
C THR A 111 16.95 14.66 -5.18
N ASP A 112 16.96 13.92 -4.07
CA ASP A 112 15.72 13.37 -3.49
C ASP A 112 14.67 14.45 -3.20
N GLY A 113 15.11 15.66 -2.82
CA GLY A 113 14.23 16.82 -2.63
C GLY A 113 13.62 17.34 -3.94
N ASP A 114 14.36 17.30 -5.04
CA ASP A 114 13.82 17.63 -6.37
C ASP A 114 12.79 16.60 -6.84
N ILE A 115 13.05 15.31 -6.60
CA ILE A 115 12.11 14.23 -6.89
C ILE A 115 10.83 14.43 -6.07
N ALA A 116 10.95 14.76 -4.78
CA ALA A 116 9.81 15.05 -3.92
C ALA A 116 8.96 16.23 -4.45
N ARG A 117 9.59 17.31 -4.94
CA ARG A 117 8.87 18.43 -5.57
C ARG A 117 8.10 18.01 -6.82
N LYS A 118 8.72 17.24 -7.71
CA LYS A 118 8.03 16.70 -8.89
C LYS A 118 6.87 15.78 -8.52
N VAL A 119 7.00 15.00 -7.43
CA VAL A 119 5.90 14.19 -6.91
C VAL A 119 4.73 15.06 -6.47
N ASP A 120 4.98 16.17 -5.75
CA ASP A 120 3.92 17.11 -5.34
C ASP A 120 3.20 17.75 -6.53
N GLU A 121 3.93 18.04 -7.62
CA GLU A 121 3.36 18.57 -8.87
C GLU A 121 2.52 17.53 -9.62
N LEU A 122 2.97 16.27 -9.66
CA LEU A 122 2.34 15.19 -10.43
C LEU A 122 1.12 14.57 -9.73
N PHE A 123 1.14 14.52 -8.40
CA PHE A 123 0.17 13.79 -7.61
C PHE A 123 -0.57 14.72 -6.63
N ASP A 124 -1.86 14.93 -6.88
CA ASP A 124 -2.71 15.56 -5.87
C ASP A 124 -2.91 14.63 -4.68
N LEU A 125 -2.25 14.98 -3.57
CA LEU A 125 -2.24 14.23 -2.32
C LEU A 125 -3.27 14.73 -1.30
N ARG A 126 -4.24 15.55 -1.69
CA ARG A 126 -5.38 15.86 -0.81
C ARG A 126 -6.22 14.59 -0.60
N PRO A 127 -6.77 14.33 0.61
CA PRO A 127 -7.50 13.09 0.91
C PRO A 127 -8.59 12.76 -0.11
N LYS A 128 -9.39 13.76 -0.52
CA LYS A 128 -10.44 13.58 -1.53
C LYS A 128 -9.88 13.23 -2.92
N ALA A 129 -8.79 13.87 -3.33
CA ALA A 129 -8.16 13.57 -4.61
C ALA A 129 -7.56 12.16 -4.64
N ILE A 130 -7.00 11.68 -3.52
CA ILE A 130 -6.53 10.30 -3.36
C ILE A 130 -7.70 9.32 -3.48
N GLU A 131 -8.80 9.59 -2.78
CA GLU A 131 -10.01 8.76 -2.85
C GLU A 131 -10.53 8.60 -4.27
N ASP A 132 -10.58 9.71 -5.02
CA ASP A 132 -11.12 9.73 -6.37
C ASP A 132 -10.16 9.06 -7.37
N ARG A 133 -8.86 9.41 -7.33
CA ARG A 133 -7.83 8.82 -8.19
C ARG A 133 -7.74 7.31 -8.06
N LEU A 134 -7.77 6.82 -6.82
CA LEU A 134 -7.63 5.39 -6.52
C LEU A 134 -9.00 4.69 -6.39
N LYS A 135 -10.12 5.37 -6.69
CA LYS A 135 -11.48 4.81 -6.61
C LYS A 135 -11.77 4.12 -5.27
N LEU A 136 -11.34 4.73 -4.15
CA LEU A 136 -11.39 4.10 -2.83
C LEU A 136 -12.80 4.01 -2.23
N ARG A 137 -13.79 4.72 -2.78
CA ARG A 137 -15.19 4.61 -2.34
C ARG A 137 -15.91 3.41 -2.96
N ASN A 138 -15.28 2.24 -2.87
CA ASN A 138 -15.80 0.95 -3.31
C ASN A 138 -15.58 -0.12 -2.23
N PRO A 139 -16.39 -1.20 -2.18
CA PRO A 139 -16.27 -2.25 -1.17
C PRO A 139 -15.14 -3.26 -1.49
N ILE A 140 -13.89 -2.78 -1.45
CA ILE A 140 -12.69 -3.50 -1.95
C ILE A 140 -11.70 -3.93 -0.85
N TYR A 141 -12.07 -3.79 0.43
CA TYR A 141 -11.10 -3.85 1.52
C TYR A 141 -11.00 -5.20 2.24
N SER A 142 -12.01 -6.07 2.14
CA SER A 142 -12.00 -7.36 2.86
C SER A 142 -10.82 -8.22 2.42
N GLU A 143 -10.50 -8.18 1.13
CA GLU A 143 -9.41 -8.90 0.50
C GLU A 143 -8.05 -8.43 1.03
N THR A 144 -7.94 -7.20 1.51
CA THR A 144 -6.69 -6.61 2.04
C THR A 144 -6.37 -7.06 3.46
N ALA A 145 -7.35 -7.54 4.22
CA ALA A 145 -7.22 -7.78 5.67
C ALA A 145 -6.34 -8.98 6.05
N ALA A 146 -5.81 -9.71 5.07
CA ALA A 146 -4.83 -10.78 5.24
C ALA A 146 -3.91 -10.82 4.01
N TYR A 147 -2.72 -11.41 4.19
CA TYR A 147 -1.70 -11.59 3.14
C TYR A 147 -1.15 -10.29 2.53
N GLY A 148 -1.20 -9.19 3.29
CA GLY A 148 -0.63 -7.91 2.90
C GLY A 148 -1.56 -7.06 2.02
N HIS A 149 -1.43 -5.75 2.19
CA HIS A 149 -2.12 -4.73 1.40
C HIS A 149 -1.36 -4.36 0.12
N MET A 150 -0.05 -4.64 0.08
CA MET A 150 0.87 -4.21 -0.98
C MET A 150 1.41 -5.42 -1.75
N GLY A 151 1.79 -5.21 -3.01
CA GLY A 151 2.43 -6.23 -3.85
C GLY A 151 1.50 -7.25 -4.50
N ARG A 152 0.19 -7.02 -4.44
CA ARG A 152 -0.83 -7.88 -5.07
C ARG A 152 -1.33 -7.27 -6.38
N GLU A 153 -1.66 -8.11 -7.34
CA GLU A 153 -2.08 -7.65 -8.66
C GLU A 153 -3.46 -6.98 -8.63
N PRO A 154 -3.62 -5.79 -9.25
CA PRO A 154 -4.92 -5.19 -9.48
C PRO A 154 -5.79 -6.10 -10.34
N GLN A 155 -7.05 -6.27 -9.98
CA GLN A 155 -7.95 -7.17 -10.70
C GLN A 155 -9.41 -6.72 -10.58
N MET A 156 -10.17 -6.95 -11.66
CA MET A 156 -11.62 -6.80 -11.66
C MET A 156 -12.26 -8.07 -11.09
N VAL A 157 -13.16 -7.91 -10.12
CA VAL A 157 -13.91 -9.03 -9.54
C VAL A 157 -15.38 -8.67 -9.39
N THR A 158 -16.24 -9.67 -9.52
CA THR A 158 -17.67 -9.56 -9.22
C THR A 158 -17.89 -9.94 -7.76
N LYS A 159 -18.43 -9.01 -6.97
CA LYS A 159 -18.74 -9.24 -5.55
C LYS A 159 -20.24 -9.36 -5.36
N HIS A 160 -20.61 -10.37 -4.58
CA HIS A 160 -21.97 -10.64 -4.15
C HIS A 160 -22.10 -10.26 -2.68
N PHE A 161 -22.99 -9.32 -2.39
CA PHE A 161 -23.28 -8.86 -1.04
C PHE A 161 -24.66 -9.36 -0.66
N HIS A 162 -24.69 -10.19 0.38
CA HIS A 162 -25.92 -10.67 1.00
C HIS A 162 -26.12 -9.95 2.33
N SER A 163 -27.35 -9.52 2.61
CA SER A 163 -27.74 -8.87 3.86
C SER A 163 -29.07 -9.41 4.34
N ARG A 164 -29.23 -9.54 5.66
CA ARG A 164 -30.53 -9.88 6.26
C ARG A 164 -31.56 -8.76 6.14
N TYR A 165 -31.11 -7.53 5.91
CA TYR A 165 -31.94 -6.31 5.99
C TYR A 165 -32.05 -5.56 4.66
N LEU A 166 -31.18 -5.88 3.70
CA LEU A 166 -31.12 -5.21 2.41
C LEU A 166 -31.20 -6.27 1.31
N SER A 167 -31.69 -5.87 0.14
CA SER A 167 -31.65 -6.72 -1.05
C SER A 167 -30.22 -7.11 -1.40
N ASP A 168 -30.05 -8.32 -1.92
CA ASP A 168 -28.78 -8.76 -2.47
C ASP A 168 -28.27 -7.77 -3.52
N LYS A 169 -26.97 -7.52 -3.48
CA LYS A 169 -26.30 -6.61 -4.40
C LYS A 169 -25.13 -7.32 -5.06
N VAL A 170 -25.11 -7.27 -6.38
CA VAL A 170 -23.98 -7.72 -7.19
C VAL A 170 -23.31 -6.50 -7.79
N MET A 171 -21.99 -6.41 -7.70
CA MET A 171 -21.25 -5.32 -8.33
C MET A 171 -19.84 -5.75 -8.72
N GLU A 172 -19.38 -5.22 -9.85
CA GLU A 172 -17.99 -5.32 -10.27
C GLU A 172 -17.16 -4.25 -9.56
N VAL A 173 -16.00 -4.65 -9.04
CA VAL A 173 -15.06 -3.75 -8.38
C VAL A 173 -13.62 -4.03 -8.82
N GLU A 174 -12.81 -2.98 -8.83
CA GLU A 174 -11.37 -3.06 -9.12
C GLU A 174 -10.61 -3.12 -7.78
N LEU A 175 -9.96 -4.24 -7.48
CA LEU A 175 -9.14 -4.41 -6.29
C LEU A 175 -7.73 -3.83 -6.49
N PHE A 176 -7.09 -3.44 -5.38
CA PHE A 176 -5.67 -3.00 -5.35
C PHE A 176 -5.31 -1.90 -6.35
N THR A 177 -6.18 -0.91 -6.55
CA THR A 177 -5.97 0.20 -7.50
C THR A 177 -4.65 0.97 -7.28
N TRP A 178 -4.11 0.98 -6.05
CA TRP A 178 -2.81 1.57 -5.73
C TRP A 178 -1.61 0.76 -6.24
N GLU A 179 -1.81 -0.45 -6.74
CA GLU A 179 -0.78 -1.28 -7.36
C GLU A 179 -0.71 -1.08 -8.88
N LYS A 180 -1.54 -0.21 -9.47
CA LYS A 180 -1.52 0.09 -10.91
C LYS A 180 -0.29 0.90 -11.30
N LEU A 181 0.16 0.72 -12.55
CA LEU A 181 1.28 1.42 -13.18
C LEU A 181 0.80 2.47 -14.19
N ASP A 182 -0.32 3.11 -13.90
CA ASP A 182 -1.03 4.05 -14.78
C ASP A 182 -0.46 5.48 -14.78
N TYR A 183 0.62 5.71 -14.02
CA TYR A 183 1.35 6.98 -13.98
C TYR A 183 2.75 6.91 -14.61
N VAL A 184 3.18 5.74 -15.07
CA VAL A 184 4.53 5.52 -15.63
C VAL A 184 4.84 6.52 -16.74
N ASP A 185 3.97 6.67 -17.74
CA ASP A 185 4.24 7.57 -18.88
C ASP A 185 4.26 9.05 -18.46
N LYS A 186 3.39 9.44 -17.52
CA LYS A 186 3.37 10.81 -16.97
C LYS A 186 4.65 11.13 -16.22
N ILE A 187 5.15 10.16 -15.45
CA ILE A 187 6.42 10.28 -14.73
C ILE A 187 7.56 10.37 -15.74
N LYS A 188 7.62 9.47 -16.73
CA LYS A 188 8.67 9.52 -17.76
C LYS A 188 8.74 10.89 -18.45
N ALA A 189 7.60 11.41 -18.88
CA ALA A 189 7.51 12.75 -19.47
C ALA A 189 8.01 13.85 -18.51
N ALA A 190 7.62 13.80 -17.24
CA ALA A 190 8.05 14.79 -16.24
C ALA A 190 9.52 14.68 -15.85
N PHE A 191 10.11 13.49 -15.93
CA PHE A 191 11.52 13.22 -15.57
C PHE A 191 12.47 13.22 -16.77
N GLY A 192 11.96 13.26 -18.01
CA GLY A 192 12.77 13.22 -19.23
C GLY A 192 13.36 11.84 -19.50
N LEU A 193 12.61 10.78 -19.21
CA LEU A 193 12.98 9.37 -19.38
C LEU A 193 12.25 8.71 -20.56
#